data_AF-A0A7C7KLX9-F1
#
_entry.id   AF-A0A7C7KLX9-F1
#
_cell.length_a   1.000
_cell.length_b   1.000
_cell.length_c   1.000
_cell.angle_alpha   90.00
_cell.angle_beta   90.00
_cell.angle_gamma   90.00
#
_symmetry.space_group_name_H-M   'P 1'
#
loop_
_entity.id
_entity.type
_entity.pdbx_description
1 polymer ?
#
loop_
_entity_poly.entity_id
_entity_poly.type
_entity_poly.pdbx_seq_one_letter_code
_entity_poly.pdbx_strand_id
1 'polypeptide(L)'
;MAKVNRDVVVALLLLLFCGVFFWESFNIQLTDYGQMNSRVWPRLILGALLIATLVYLWQALRGEVAEAGIAGRGEVGGGGLLGWVARYRNALTCYALFLGFLLTLPILGMLIGGVLFVFLALTVLGPPTLRLVPLHAAIALGTVGAMWAVFTFGLRVFLPEGILISIQ
;
A
#
# COMPACT_ATOMS: atom_id res chain seq x y z
N MET A 1 -22.51 12.18 31.42
CA MET A 1 -21.35 11.38 30.99
C MET A 1 -20.89 11.93 29.66
N ALA A 2 -19.68 12.52 29.59
CA ALA A 2 -19.15 13.06 28.35
C ALA A 2 -19.05 11.93 27.32
N LYS A 3 -19.69 12.09 26.16
CA LYS A 3 -19.59 11.12 25.06
C LYS A 3 -18.14 11.19 24.56
N VAL A 4 -17.32 10.19 24.91
CA VAL A 4 -15.98 10.05 24.36
C VAL A 4 -16.12 9.92 22.84
N ASN A 5 -15.38 10.75 22.09
CA ASN A 5 -15.39 10.69 20.63
C ASN A 5 -14.88 9.30 20.19
N ARG A 6 -15.65 8.62 19.33
CA ARG A 6 -15.32 7.28 18.82
C ARG A 6 -13.94 7.26 18.17
N ASP A 7 -13.57 8.33 17.48
CA ASP A 7 -12.28 8.45 16.80
C ASP A 7 -11.11 8.49 17.77
N VAL A 8 -11.31 9.10 18.95
CA VAL A 8 -10.32 9.10 20.03
C VAL A 8 -10.13 7.68 20.57
N VAL A 9 -11.22 6.93 20.74
CA VAL A 9 -11.13 5.52 21.18
C VAL A 9 -10.39 4.68 20.14
N VAL A 10 -10.69 4.83 18.85
CA VAL A 10 -10.00 4.11 17.77
C VAL A 10 -8.52 4.49 17.73
N ALA A 11 -8.19 5.77 17.83
CA ALA A 11 -6.82 6.24 17.85
C ALA A 11 -6.01 5.67 19.02
N LEU A 12 -6.61 5.64 20.23
CA LEU A 12 -5.98 5.05 21.41
C LEU A 12 -5.75 3.54 21.27
N LEU A 13 -6.72 2.82 20.69
CA LEU A 13 -6.56 1.38 20.41
C LEU A 13 -5.44 1.11 19.39
N LEU A 14 -5.38 1.90 18.32
CA LEU A 14 -4.31 1.79 17.32
C LEU A 14 -2.94 2.13 17.91
N LEU A 15 -2.87 3.14 18.78
CA LEU A 15 -1.63 3.52 19.47
C LEU A 15 -1.15 2.40 20.39
N LEU A 16 -2.06 1.81 21.18
CA LEU A 16 -1.76 0.66 22.03
C LEU A 16 -1.26 -0.52 21.19
N PHE A 17 -1.93 -0.83 20.09
CA PHE A 17 -1.54 -1.90 19.17
C PHE A 17 -0.13 -1.68 18.59
N CYS A 18 0.15 -0.46 18.11
CA CYS A 18 1.49 -0.11 17.61
C CYS A 18 2.55 -0.25 18.71
N GLY A 19 2.24 0.17 19.94
CA GLY A 19 3.15 0.05 21.09
C GLY A 19 3.47 -1.41 21.43
N VAL A 20 2.46 -2.27 21.49
CA VAL A 20 2.64 -3.72 21.75
C VAL A 20 3.49 -4.37 20.66
N PHE A 21 3.20 -4.09 19.39
CA PHE A 21 3.96 -4.65 18.27
C PHE A 21 5.38 -4.11 18.22
N PHE A 22 5.59 -2.86 18.60
CA PHE A 22 6.93 -2.28 18.69
C PHE A 22 7.74 -2.94 19.81
N TRP A 23 7.11 -3.24 20.95
CA TRP A 23 7.71 -4.02 22.02
C TRP A 23 8.09 -5.44 21.55
N GLU A 24 7.17 -6.15 20.89
CA GLU A 24 7.45 -7.49 20.36
C GLU A 24 8.52 -7.49 19.25
N SER A 25 8.73 -6.35 18.58
CA SER A 25 9.82 -6.22 17.60
C SER A 25 11.24 -6.41 18.21
N PHE A 26 11.37 -6.34 19.53
CA PHE A 26 12.63 -6.66 20.23
C PHE A 26 12.83 -8.15 20.46
N ASN A 27 11.76 -8.93 20.49
CA ASN A 27 11.78 -10.39 20.66
C ASN A 27 11.99 -11.14 19.34
N ILE A 28 11.99 -10.44 18.20
CA ILE A 28 12.25 -11.04 16.88
C ILE A 28 13.65 -11.66 16.86
N GLN A 29 13.69 -12.96 16.56
CA GLN A 29 14.92 -13.73 16.36
C GLN A 29 15.70 -13.18 15.16
N LEU A 30 17.03 -13.15 15.29
CA LEU A 30 17.91 -12.69 14.24
C LEU A 30 18.14 -13.84 13.28
N THR A 31 17.49 -13.76 12.11
CA THR A 31 17.71 -14.74 11.05
C THR A 31 18.69 -14.17 10.04
N ASP A 32 19.87 -14.77 9.92
CA ASP A 32 20.98 -14.30 9.07
C ASP A 32 20.82 -14.60 7.57
N TYR A 33 19.67 -15.14 7.15
CA TYR A 33 19.42 -15.47 5.73
C TYR A 33 19.17 -14.25 4.84
N GLY A 34 19.04 -13.04 5.41
CA GLY A 34 18.83 -11.79 4.66
C GLY A 34 19.94 -10.78 4.91
N GLN A 35 20.27 -9.96 3.91
CA GLN A 35 21.26 -8.88 4.06
C GLN A 35 20.85 -7.77 5.05
N MET A 36 19.55 -7.72 5.39
CA MET A 36 18.98 -6.80 6.38
C MET A 36 18.47 -7.58 7.59
N ASN A 37 18.81 -7.07 8.78
CA ASN A 37 18.33 -7.60 10.05
C ASN A 37 16.79 -7.63 10.09
N SER A 38 16.21 -8.78 10.42
CA SER A 38 14.78 -9.05 10.45
C SER A 38 13.96 -8.08 11.33
N ARG A 39 14.62 -7.34 12.23
CA ARG A 39 14.02 -6.32 13.11
C ARG A 39 13.81 -4.96 12.44
N VAL A 40 14.58 -4.63 11.41
CA VAL A 40 14.62 -3.26 10.83
C VAL A 40 13.30 -2.91 10.16
N TRP A 41 12.79 -3.80 9.30
CA TRP A 41 11.57 -3.54 8.53
C TRP A 41 10.31 -3.41 9.40
N PRO A 42 10.03 -4.31 10.37
CA PRO A 42 8.90 -4.15 11.29
C PRO A 42 8.96 -2.84 12.06
N ARG A 43 10.15 -2.45 12.56
CA ARG A 43 10.32 -1.21 13.34
C ARG A 43 10.11 0.04 12.51
N LEU A 44 10.57 0.05 11.26
CA LEU A 44 10.37 1.18 10.35
C LEU A 44 8.88 1.40 10.07
N ILE A 45 8.15 0.33 9.73
CA ILE A 45 6.69 0.39 9.49
C ILE A 45 5.96 0.83 10.77
N LEU A 46 6.29 0.22 11.92
CA LEU A 46 5.67 0.56 13.20
C LEU A 46 5.96 2.01 13.60
N GLY A 47 7.16 2.53 13.32
CA GLY A 47 7.49 3.94 13.52
C GLY A 47 6.63 4.87 12.67
N ALA A 48 6.50 4.57 11.37
CA ALA A 48 5.64 5.34 10.47
C ALA A 48 4.16 5.29 10.88
N LEU A 49 3.65 4.10 11.25
CA LEU A 49 2.31 3.91 11.78
C LEU A 49 2.10 4.67 13.08
N LEU A 50 3.06 4.63 14.00
CA LEU A 50 3.01 5.36 15.27
C LEU A 50 2.83 6.86 15.01
N ILE A 51 3.64 7.44 14.13
CA ILE A 51 3.53 8.85 13.73
C ILE A 51 2.14 9.14 13.15
N ALA A 52 1.66 8.31 12.22
CA ALA A 52 0.34 8.46 11.62
C ALA A 52 -0.79 8.38 12.67
N THR A 53 -0.71 7.45 13.63
CA THR A 53 -1.69 7.33 14.72
C THR A 53 -1.64 8.49 15.70
N LEU A 54 -0.47 9.07 15.96
CA LEU A 54 -0.34 10.26 16.79
C LEU A 54 -0.97 11.48 16.10
N VAL A 55 -0.74 11.63 14.79
CA VAL A 55 -1.39 12.66 13.97
C VAL A 55 -2.91 12.46 13.94
N TYR A 56 -3.38 11.21 13.79
CA TYR A 56 -4.80 10.89 13.83
C TYR A 56 -5.44 11.18 15.20
N LEU A 57 -4.78 10.80 16.30
CA LEU A 57 -5.21 11.12 17.66
C LEU A 57 -5.32 12.64 17.85
N TRP A 58 -4.32 13.38 17.36
CA TRP A 58 -4.32 14.84 17.41
C TRP A 58 -5.52 15.45 16.66
N GLN A 59 -5.80 14.98 15.44
CA GLN A 59 -6.98 15.41 14.67
C GLN A 59 -8.29 15.02 15.38
N ALA A 60 -8.36 13.82 15.96
CA ALA A 60 -9.53 13.33 16.67
C ALA A 60 -9.83 14.13 17.94
N LEU A 61 -8.78 14.57 18.66
CA LEU A 61 -8.89 15.46 19.82
C LEU A 61 -9.34 16.87 19.42
N ARG A 62 -8.98 17.34 18.22
CA ARG A 62 -9.45 18.61 17.64
C ARG A 62 -10.86 18.54 17.07
N GLY A 63 -11.42 17.34 16.91
CA GLY A 63 -12.75 17.13 16.33
C GLY A 63 -12.80 17.21 14.80
N GLU A 64 -11.66 17.17 14.12
CA GLU A 64 -11.54 17.37 12.66
C GLU A 64 -11.84 16.09 11.84
N VAL A 65 -12.06 14.95 12.49
CA VAL A 65 -12.12 13.61 11.85
C VAL A 65 -13.53 13.22 11.37
N ALA A 66 -14.57 13.95 11.79
CA ALA A 66 -15.96 13.50 11.70
C ALA A 66 -16.54 13.36 10.27
N GLU A 67 -15.90 13.93 9.23
CA GLU A 67 -16.51 14.00 7.88
C GLU A 67 -15.85 13.14 6.79
N ALA A 68 -14.68 12.53 7.02
CA ALA A 68 -13.95 11.85 5.93
C ALA A 68 -14.41 10.41 5.64
N GLY A 69 -15.24 9.79 6.50
CA GLY A 69 -15.38 8.33 6.54
C GLY A 69 -16.63 7.69 5.94
N ILE A 70 -17.65 8.45 5.50
CA ILE A 70 -18.97 7.87 5.16
C ILE A 70 -19.36 8.06 3.68
N ALA A 71 -18.57 8.77 2.88
CA ALA A 71 -18.90 9.08 1.47
C ALA A 71 -18.81 7.90 0.47
N GLY A 72 -18.79 6.64 0.95
CA GLY A 72 -18.68 5.44 0.09
C GLY A 72 -19.84 4.45 0.19
N ARG A 73 -20.76 4.58 1.15
CA ARG A 73 -21.84 3.61 1.33
C ARG A 73 -23.10 4.04 0.58
N GLY A 74 -23.05 3.89 -0.73
CA GLY A 74 -24.25 3.89 -1.57
C GLY A 74 -25.05 2.62 -1.34
N GLU A 75 -25.98 2.62 -0.39
CA GLU A 75 -27.11 1.68 -0.36
C GLU A 75 -28.19 2.17 -1.34
N VAL A 76 -28.28 1.56 -2.53
CA VAL A 76 -29.54 1.44 -3.30
C VAL A 76 -29.47 0.18 -4.19
N GLY A 77 -30.36 -0.77 -3.93
CA GLY A 77 -31.17 -1.50 -4.92
C GLY A 77 -30.53 -2.46 -5.92
N GLY A 78 -30.73 -3.77 -5.68
CA GLY A 78 -31.20 -4.76 -6.66
C GLY A 78 -30.55 -4.83 -8.05
N GLY A 79 -29.60 -5.74 -8.23
CA GLY A 79 -29.18 -6.21 -9.55
C GLY A 79 -28.32 -7.46 -9.40
N GLY A 80 -28.61 -8.53 -10.14
CA GLY A 80 -27.95 -9.84 -10.04
C GLY A 80 -26.43 -9.82 -10.33
N LEU A 81 -25.84 -10.99 -10.59
CA LEU A 81 -24.37 -11.15 -10.74
C LEU A 81 -23.72 -10.11 -11.68
N LEU A 82 -24.39 -9.70 -12.77
CA LEU A 82 -23.91 -8.63 -13.66
C LEU A 82 -23.84 -7.25 -13.00
N GLY A 83 -24.83 -6.89 -12.18
CA GLY A 83 -24.85 -5.63 -11.44
C GLY A 83 -23.79 -5.59 -10.34
N TRP A 84 -23.50 -6.74 -9.73
CA TRP A 84 -22.39 -6.90 -8.80
C TRP A 84 -21.03 -6.71 -9.50
N VAL A 85 -20.79 -7.35 -10.64
CA VAL A 85 -19.52 -7.19 -11.39
C VAL A 85 -19.31 -5.75 -11.87
N ALA A 86 -20.37 -5.11 -12.39
CA ALA A 86 -20.29 -3.70 -12.80
C ALA A 86 -20.00 -2.77 -11.61
N ARG A 87 -20.56 -3.07 -10.43
CA ARG A 87 -20.33 -2.32 -9.19
C ARG A 87 -18.90 -2.43 -8.69
N TYR A 88 -18.32 -3.62 -8.73
CA TYR A 88 -16.96 -3.88 -8.26
C TYR A 88 -15.93 -3.86 -9.37
N ARG A 89 -16.26 -3.32 -10.56
CA ARG A 89 -15.38 -3.33 -11.74
C ARG A 89 -13.99 -2.81 -11.42
N ASN A 90 -13.87 -1.67 -10.76
CA ASN A 90 -12.55 -1.09 -10.45
C ASN A 90 -11.74 -1.98 -9.50
N ALA A 91 -12.37 -2.55 -8.47
CA ALA A 91 -11.71 -3.47 -7.55
C ALA A 91 -11.28 -4.76 -8.26
N LEU A 92 -12.17 -5.34 -9.08
CA LEU A 92 -11.89 -6.54 -9.86
C LEU A 92 -10.75 -6.30 -10.86
N THR A 93 -10.72 -5.12 -11.48
CA THR A 93 -9.63 -4.71 -12.37
C THR A 93 -8.31 -4.57 -11.62
N CYS A 94 -8.28 -4.01 -10.41
CA CYS A 94 -7.07 -3.99 -9.59
C CYS A 94 -6.56 -5.41 -9.30
N TYR A 95 -7.44 -6.33 -8.92
CA TYR A 95 -7.08 -7.72 -8.68
C TYR A 95 -6.56 -8.41 -9.95
N ALA A 96 -7.20 -8.17 -11.10
CA ALA A 96 -6.77 -8.72 -12.38
C ALA A 96 -5.39 -8.18 -12.80
N LEU A 97 -5.15 -6.88 -12.68
CA LEU A 97 -3.85 -6.26 -12.96
C LEU A 97 -2.77 -6.79 -12.02
N PHE A 98 -3.09 -6.96 -10.73
CA PHE A 98 -2.15 -7.50 -9.76
C PHE A 98 -1.82 -8.97 -10.05
N LEU A 99 -2.81 -9.77 -10.43
CA LEU A 99 -2.59 -11.14 -10.88
C LEU A 99 -1.68 -11.18 -12.13
N GLY A 100 -1.93 -10.32 -13.11
CA GLY A 100 -1.07 -10.19 -14.29
C GLY A 100 0.37 -9.82 -13.93
N PHE A 101 0.56 -8.91 -12.98
CA PHE A 101 1.87 -8.58 -12.41
C PHE A 101 2.56 -9.80 -11.79
N LEU A 102 1.86 -10.57 -10.94
CA LEU A 102 2.41 -11.78 -10.32
C LEU A 102 2.81 -12.85 -11.35
N LEU A 103 2.01 -13.04 -12.39
CA LEU A 103 2.30 -14.01 -13.45
C LEU A 103 3.49 -13.60 -14.30
N THR A 104 3.70 -12.30 -14.48
CA THR A 104 4.80 -11.75 -15.30
C THR A 104 6.07 -11.48 -14.50
N LEU A 105 6.01 -11.52 -13.17
CA LEU A 105 7.12 -11.29 -12.26
C LEU A 105 8.37 -12.14 -12.57
N PRO A 106 8.28 -13.45 -12.84
CA PRO A 106 9.45 -14.27 -13.19
C PRO A 106 10.14 -13.82 -14.48
N ILE A 107 9.41 -13.18 -15.39
CA ILE A 107 9.89 -12.79 -16.73
C ILE A 107 10.41 -11.36 -16.70
N LEU A 108 9.59 -10.42 -16.24
CA LEU A 108 9.86 -8.98 -16.24
C LEU A 108 10.68 -8.53 -15.02
N GLY A 109 10.63 -9.26 -13.92
CA GLY A 109 11.20 -8.83 -12.65
C GLY A 109 10.38 -7.74 -11.96
N MET A 110 10.82 -7.35 -10.77
CA MET A 110 10.11 -6.42 -9.90
C MET A 110 10.15 -4.98 -10.40
N LEU A 111 11.25 -4.55 -11.03
CA LEU A 111 11.39 -3.18 -11.53
C LEU A 111 10.48 -2.94 -12.73
N ILE A 112 10.67 -3.70 -13.80
CA ILE A 112 9.90 -3.52 -15.05
C ILE A 112 8.43 -3.92 -14.82
N GLY A 113 8.19 -5.05 -14.15
CA GLY A 113 6.84 -5.50 -13.81
C GLY A 113 6.11 -4.50 -12.91
N GLY A 114 6.80 -3.92 -11.91
CA GLY A 114 6.24 -2.92 -11.02
C GLY A 114 5.90 -1.61 -11.76
N VAL A 115 6.80 -1.11 -12.61
CA VAL A 115 6.55 0.09 -13.42
C VAL A 115 5.34 -0.11 -14.33
N LEU A 116 5.28 -1.25 -15.04
CA LEU A 116 4.14 -1.59 -15.89
C LEU A 116 2.84 -1.70 -15.09
N PHE A 117 2.87 -2.37 -13.94
CA PHE A 117 1.71 -2.50 -13.08
C PHE A 117 1.18 -1.15 -12.62
N VAL A 118 2.04 -0.28 -12.09
CA VAL A 118 1.63 1.06 -11.61
C VAL A 118 1.13 1.92 -12.76
N PHE A 119 1.80 1.89 -13.91
CA PHE A 119 1.37 2.62 -15.10
C PHE A 119 -0.01 2.17 -15.58
N LEU A 120 -0.24 0.85 -15.69
CA LEU A 120 -1.53 0.29 -16.10
C LEU A 120 -2.61 0.57 -15.06
N ALA A 121 -2.31 0.45 -13.77
CA ALA A 121 -3.25 0.79 -12.71
C ALA A 121 -3.70 2.25 -12.80
N LEU A 122 -2.74 3.19 -12.96
CA LEU A 122 -3.07 4.61 -13.12
C LEU A 122 -3.88 4.87 -14.38
N THR A 123 -3.52 4.22 -15.49
CA THR A 123 -4.18 4.43 -16.79
C THR A 123 -5.59 3.83 -16.84
N VAL A 124 -5.79 2.66 -16.23
CA VAL A 124 -7.05 1.92 -16.28
C VAL A 124 -8.04 2.41 -15.21
N LEU A 125 -7.57 2.82 -14.04
CA LEU A 125 -8.42 3.38 -12.99
C LEU A 125 -8.63 4.89 -13.12
N GLY A 126 -7.70 5.60 -13.75
CA GLY A 126 -7.80 7.03 -14.00
C GLY A 126 -8.77 7.38 -15.14
N PRO A 127 -9.09 8.67 -15.32
CA PRO A 127 -9.85 9.13 -16.47
C PRO A 127 -9.10 8.74 -17.76
N PRO A 128 -9.78 8.18 -18.79
CA PRO A 128 -9.14 7.77 -20.03
C PRO A 128 -8.78 8.99 -20.88
N THR A 129 -7.72 9.69 -20.49
CA THR A 129 -7.25 10.91 -21.15
C THR A 129 -5.80 10.71 -21.59
N LEU A 130 -5.55 10.73 -22.90
CA LEU A 130 -4.22 10.56 -23.50
C LEU A 130 -3.19 11.58 -22.99
N ARG A 131 -3.64 12.77 -22.59
CA ARG A 131 -2.78 13.81 -22.01
C ARG A 131 -2.16 13.43 -20.66
N LEU A 132 -2.77 12.48 -19.94
CA LEU A 132 -2.32 12.03 -18.62
C LEU A 132 -1.34 10.85 -18.70
N VAL A 133 -1.23 10.18 -19.85
CA VAL A 133 -0.28 9.09 -20.10
C VAL A 133 1.17 9.45 -19.72
N PRO A 134 1.74 10.60 -20.12
CA PRO A 134 3.10 10.96 -19.72
C PRO A 134 3.23 11.17 -18.20
N LEU A 135 2.19 11.72 -17.55
CA LEU A 135 2.17 11.88 -16.10
C LEU A 135 2.12 10.52 -15.39
N HIS A 136 1.31 9.58 -15.87
CA HIS A 136 1.25 8.22 -15.33
C HIS A 136 2.60 7.51 -15.47
N ALA A 137 3.26 7.65 -16.63
CA ALA A 137 4.59 7.08 -16.85
C ALA A 137 5.64 7.70 -15.91
N ALA A 138 5.63 9.03 -15.74
CA ALA A 138 6.54 9.72 -14.83
C ALA A 138 6.33 9.28 -13.37
N ILE A 139 5.09 9.17 -12.92
CA ILE A 139 4.76 8.69 -11.57
C ILE A 139 5.20 7.23 -11.40
N ALA A 140 4.90 6.36 -12.36
CA ALA A 140 5.26 4.95 -12.28
C ALA A 140 6.79 4.75 -12.23
N LEU A 141 7.53 5.42 -13.11
CA LEU A 141 9.00 5.38 -13.13
C LEU A 141 9.60 5.96 -11.84
N GLY A 142 9.12 7.13 -11.41
CA GLY A 142 9.64 7.79 -10.22
C GLY A 142 9.39 7.01 -8.94
N THR A 143 8.15 6.55 -8.73
CA THR A 143 7.75 5.86 -7.50
C THR A 143 8.34 4.46 -7.41
N VAL A 144 8.20 3.65 -8.47
CA VAL A 144 8.72 2.28 -8.48
C VAL A 144 10.25 2.30 -8.54
N GLY A 145 10.84 3.20 -9.33
CA GLY A 145 12.29 3.36 -9.39
C GLY A 145 12.88 3.76 -8.04
N ALA A 146 12.27 4.72 -7.32
CA ALA A 146 12.71 5.10 -5.98
C ALA A 146 12.57 3.95 -4.98
N MET A 147 11.42 3.26 -4.98
CA MET A 147 11.19 2.12 -4.08
C MET A 147 12.18 0.98 -4.35
N TRP A 148 12.39 0.65 -5.63
CA TRP A 148 13.37 -0.34 -6.05
C TRP A 148 14.79 0.08 -5.62
N ALA A 149 15.19 1.34 -5.83
CA ALA A 149 16.50 1.83 -5.41
C ALA A 149 16.71 1.74 -3.89
N VAL A 150 15.69 2.06 -3.09
CA VAL A 150 15.73 1.90 -1.62
C VAL A 150 15.91 0.44 -1.25
N PHE A 151 15.16 -0.48 -1.86
CA PHE A 151 15.27 -1.91 -1.55
C PHE A 151 16.59 -2.53 -2.01
N THR A 152 17.07 -2.18 -3.19
CA THR A 152 18.30 -2.72 -3.78
C THR A 152 19.55 -2.13 -3.10
N PHE A 153 19.65 -0.81 -3.00
CA PHE A 153 20.87 -0.16 -2.50
C PHE A 153 20.82 0.14 -1.01
N GLY A 154 19.67 0.57 -0.50
CA GLY A 154 19.52 0.94 0.91
C GLY A 154 19.37 -0.28 1.82
N LEU A 155 18.50 -1.21 1.44
CA LEU A 155 18.14 -2.37 2.27
C LEU A 155 18.77 -3.68 1.81
N ARG A 156 19.43 -3.70 0.63
CA ARG A 156 20.07 -4.88 0.01
C ARG A 156 19.18 -6.12 0.00
N VAL A 157 17.89 -5.93 -0.22
CA VAL A 157 16.91 -7.03 -0.28
C VAL A 157 16.98 -7.69 -1.65
N PHE A 158 16.90 -9.02 -1.67
CA PHE A 158 16.79 -9.79 -2.91
C PHE A 158 15.42 -9.55 -3.55
N LEU A 159 15.39 -8.77 -4.62
CA LEU A 159 14.20 -8.55 -5.44
C LEU A 159 14.28 -9.46 -6.67
N PRO A 160 13.16 -10.03 -7.15
CA PRO A 160 13.16 -10.79 -8.39
C PRO A 160 13.63 -9.90 -9.54
N GLU A 161 14.77 -10.22 -10.15
CA GLU A 161 15.33 -9.47 -11.29
C GLU A 161 14.59 -9.79 -12.59
N GLY A 162 13.99 -10.98 -12.67
CA GLY A 162 13.34 -11.49 -13.86
C GLY A 162 14.34 -11.94 -14.92
N ILE A 163 13.89 -12.83 -15.81
CA ILE A 163 14.74 -13.42 -16.85
C ILE A 163 15.32 -12.33 -17.78
N LEU A 164 14.61 -11.23 -18.04
CA LEU A 164 15.09 -10.19 -18.95
C LEU A 164 16.31 -9.43 -18.44
N ILE A 165 16.48 -9.31 -17.12
CA ILE A 165 17.60 -8.59 -16.50
C ILE A 165 18.69 -9.58 -16.06
N SER A 166 18.30 -10.82 -15.72
CA SER A 166 19.23 -11.84 -15.23
C SER A 166 20.08 -12.54 -16.32
N ILE A 167 19.86 -12.26 -17.61
CA ILE A 167 20.72 -12.77 -18.69
C ILE A 167 21.91 -11.82 -18.87
N GLN A 168 22.79 -11.75 -17.86
CA GLN A 168 24.13 -11.17 -17.96
C GLN A 168 25.14 -12.08 -17.27
#